data_AF-B6FY90-F1
#
_entry.id   AF-B6FY90-F1
#
_cell.length_a   1.000
_cell.length_b   1.000
_cell.length_c   1.000
_cell.angle_alpha   90.00
_cell.angle_beta   90.00
_cell.angle_gamma   90.00
#
_symmetry.space_group_name_H-M   'P 1'
#
loop_
_entity.id
_entity.type
_entity.pdbx_description
1 polymer ?
#
loop_
_entity_poly.entity_id
_entity_poly.type
_entity_poly.pdbx_seq_one_letter_code
_entity_poly.pdbx_strand_id
1 'polypeptide(L)'
;MINFSKKMYSKLSNIIVLIGVLLVSFILFGSAFNHLGIGDSILTIWGVYLIILVGYLGTSGVIRKSVYPKETNNKICLTLWILGLITVIMYIFGIKVSNIYIIINIAVNVYLDHKNKKMNE
;
A
#
# COMPACT_ATOMS: atom_id res chain seq x y z
N MET A 1 -6.03 14.64 -15.10
CA MET A 1 -4.78 14.29 -14.37
C MET A 1 -5.02 14.54 -12.88
N ILE A 2 -5.08 13.48 -12.04
CA ILE A 2 -5.39 13.64 -10.61
C ILE A 2 -4.23 14.37 -9.93
N ASN A 3 -4.50 15.55 -9.39
CA ASN A 3 -3.50 16.42 -8.78
C ASN A 3 -3.40 16.06 -7.28
N PHE A 4 -2.51 15.14 -6.91
CA PHE A 4 -2.30 14.74 -5.52
C PHE A 4 -1.70 15.90 -4.73
N SER A 5 -2.53 16.66 -4.02
CA SER A 5 -2.08 17.69 -3.08
C SER A 5 -1.65 17.08 -1.75
N LYS A 6 -0.70 17.72 -1.06
CA LYS A 6 -0.20 17.32 0.27
C LYS A 6 -1.35 17.15 1.29
N LYS A 7 -2.42 17.94 1.15
CA LYS A 7 -3.63 17.90 1.98
C LYS A 7 -4.52 16.69 1.70
N MET A 8 -4.67 16.31 0.42
CA MET A 8 -5.38 15.08 0.03
C MET A 8 -4.69 13.84 0.58
N TYR A 9 -3.37 13.85 0.54
CA TYR A 9 -2.55 12.75 1.00
C TYR A 9 -2.61 12.55 2.53
N SER A 10 -2.52 13.63 3.32
CA SER A 10 -2.65 13.53 4.78
C SER A 10 -4.00 12.96 5.21
N LYS A 11 -5.08 13.34 4.52
CA LYS A 11 -6.41 12.73 4.73
C LYS A 11 -6.42 11.23 4.38
N LEU A 12 -5.81 10.87 3.26
CA LEU A 12 -5.71 9.46 2.83
C LEU A 12 -4.92 8.62 3.84
N SER A 13 -3.83 9.17 4.39
CA SER A 13 -3.03 8.55 5.46
C SER A 13 -3.86 8.23 6.69
N ASN A 14 -4.61 9.22 7.17
CA ASN A 14 -5.39 9.07 8.38
C ASN A 14 -6.52 8.06 8.17
N ILE A 15 -7.14 8.05 6.99
CA ILE A 15 -8.16 7.05 6.62
C ILE A 15 -7.54 5.65 6.59
N ILE A 16 -6.36 5.48 6.00
CA ILE A 16 -5.72 4.16 5.90
C ILE A 16 -5.28 3.65 7.27
N VAL A 17 -4.71 4.50 8.13
CA VAL A 17 -4.36 4.15 9.51
C VAL A 17 -5.61 3.79 10.31
N LEU A 18 -6.69 4.56 10.18
CA LEU A 18 -7.97 4.28 10.84
C LEU A 18 -8.52 2.91 10.41
N ILE A 19 -8.52 2.63 9.10
CA ILE A 19 -8.94 1.33 8.56
C ILE A 19 -8.04 0.21 9.10
N GLY A 20 -6.74 0.45 9.27
CA GLY A 20 -5.80 -0.52 9.83
C GLY A 20 -6.07 -0.84 11.28
N VAL A 21 -6.30 0.18 12.12
CA VAL A 21 -6.69 0.00 13.52
C VAL A 21 -8.01 -0.75 13.63
N LEU A 22 -8.99 -0.40 12.80
CA LEU A 22 -10.29 -1.08 12.76
C LEU A 22 -10.16 -2.55 12.34
N LEU A 23 -9.32 -2.88 11.35
CA LEU A 23 -9.13 -4.26 10.91
C LEU A 23 -8.31 -5.10 11.91
N VAL A 24 -7.27 -4.56 12.55
CA VAL A 24 -6.55 -5.28 13.63
C VAL A 24 -7.52 -5.62 14.75
N SER A 25 -8.36 -4.66 15.14
CA SER A 25 -9.42 -4.88 16.12
C SER A 25 -10.38 -5.97 15.62
N PHE A 26 -10.82 -5.89 14.37
CA PHE A 26 -11.72 -6.87 13.76
C PHE A 26 -11.14 -8.29 13.69
N ILE A 27 -9.82 -8.47 13.58
CA ILE A 27 -9.15 -9.79 13.59
C ILE A 27 -9.05 -10.34 15.00
N LEU A 28 -8.66 -9.50 15.97
CA LEU A 28 -8.59 -9.89 17.37
C LEU A 28 -9.97 -10.38 17.85
N PHE A 29 -11.05 -9.66 17.50
CA PHE A 29 -12.41 -10.08 17.77
C PHE A 29 -12.90 -11.20 16.83
N GLY A 30 -12.44 -11.21 15.57
CA GLY A 30 -12.76 -12.21 14.54
C GLY A 30 -12.30 -13.62 14.89
N SER A 31 -11.18 -13.75 15.61
CA SER A 31 -10.70 -15.03 16.15
C SER A 31 -11.71 -15.71 17.09
N ALA A 32 -12.56 -14.94 17.78
CA ALA A 32 -13.64 -15.48 18.59
C ALA A 32 -14.78 -16.07 17.74
N PHE A 33 -14.93 -15.63 16.48
CA PHE A 33 -15.94 -16.09 15.52
C PHE A 33 -15.45 -17.22 14.59
N ASN A 34 -14.27 -17.77 14.83
CA ASN A 34 -13.68 -18.81 13.97
C ASN A 34 -14.57 -20.08 13.90
N HIS A 35 -15.38 -20.32 14.94
CA HIS A 35 -16.39 -21.38 14.98
C HIS A 35 -17.54 -21.21 13.96
N LEU A 36 -17.72 -20.02 13.38
CA LEU A 36 -18.73 -19.73 12.35
C LEU A 36 -18.22 -20.01 10.92
N GLY A 37 -16.97 -20.48 10.74
CA GLY A 37 -16.39 -20.73 9.42
C GLY A 37 -16.02 -19.47 8.63
N ILE A 38 -15.99 -18.30 9.29
CA ILE A 38 -15.74 -16.98 8.67
C ILE A 38 -14.24 -16.64 8.62
N GLY A 39 -13.39 -17.42 9.29
CA GLY A 39 -11.95 -17.17 9.44
C GLY A 39 -11.20 -16.99 8.12
N ASP A 40 -11.47 -17.83 7.12
CA ASP A 40 -10.80 -17.77 5.82
C ASP A 40 -11.13 -16.50 5.03
N SER A 41 -12.37 -16.03 5.14
CA SER A 41 -12.78 -14.76 4.52
C SER A 41 -12.13 -13.56 5.20
N ILE A 42 -12.01 -13.59 6.54
CA ILE A 42 -11.33 -12.54 7.30
C ILE A 42 -9.84 -12.46 6.93
N LEU A 43 -9.16 -13.60 6.84
CA LEU A 43 -7.75 -13.67 6.42
C LEU A 43 -7.54 -13.17 4.99
N THR A 44 -8.49 -13.45 4.09
CA THR A 44 -8.45 -12.94 2.71
C THR A 44 -8.61 -11.43 2.68
N ILE A 45 -9.59 -10.87 3.40
CA ILE A 45 -9.80 -9.42 3.51
C ILE A 45 -8.56 -8.74 4.11
N TRP A 46 -7.94 -9.35 5.11
CA TRP A 46 -6.71 -8.84 5.72
C TRP A 46 -5.53 -8.80 4.75
N GLY A 47 -5.33 -9.85 3.97
CA GLY A 47 -4.29 -9.87 2.94
C GLY A 47 -4.50 -8.79 1.88
N VAL A 48 -5.74 -8.57 1.44
CA VAL A 48 -6.09 -7.47 0.53
C VAL A 48 -5.78 -6.11 1.15
N TYR A 49 -6.14 -5.91 2.42
CA TYR A 49 -5.84 -4.67 3.15
C TYR A 49 -4.33 -4.41 3.25
N LEU A 50 -3.53 -5.45 3.58
CA LEU A 50 -2.07 -5.34 3.63
C LEU A 50 -1.47 -4.91 2.30
N ILE A 51 -1.95 -5.44 1.17
CA ILE A 51 -1.49 -5.06 -0.16
C ILE A 51 -1.78 -3.57 -0.42
N ILE A 52 -2.98 -3.10 -0.09
CA ILE A 52 -3.38 -1.69 -0.24
C ILE A 52 -2.52 -0.78 0.66
N LEU A 53 -2.28 -1.18 1.91
CA LEU A 53 -1.45 -0.46 2.86
C LEU A 53 -0.01 -0.31 2.34
N VAL A 54 0.58 -1.38 1.80
CA VAL A 54 1.92 -1.35 1.21
C VAL A 54 1.97 -0.43 0.00
N GLY A 55 0.98 -0.49 -0.90
CA GLY A 55 0.91 0.42 -2.05
C GLY A 55 0.79 1.89 -1.62
N TYR A 56 0.04 2.15 -0.56
CA TYR A 56 -0.03 3.47 0.05
C TYR A 56 1.33 3.91 0.60
N LEU A 57 2.03 3.10 1.38
CA LEU A 57 3.36 3.42 1.90
C LEU A 57 4.40 3.63 0.79
N GLY A 58 4.29 2.87 -0.30
CA GLY A 58 5.07 3.02 -1.53
C GLY A 58 4.90 4.38 -2.17
N THR A 59 3.67 4.69 -2.61
CA THR A 59 3.34 6.02 -3.17
C THR A 59 3.64 7.14 -2.20
N SER A 60 3.57 6.84 -0.91
CA SER A 60 3.89 7.77 0.14
C SER A 60 5.34 8.22 0.16
N GLY A 61 6.27 7.27 0.12
CA GLY A 61 7.68 7.59 0.03
C GLY A 61 8.05 8.29 -1.28
N VAL A 62 7.40 7.93 -2.40
CA VAL A 62 7.60 8.61 -3.69
C VAL A 62 7.27 10.09 -3.60
N ILE A 63 6.09 10.44 -3.08
CA ILE A 63 5.64 11.83 -2.96
C ILE A 63 6.51 12.61 -1.97
N ARG A 64 6.88 12.01 -0.83
CA ARG A 64 7.65 12.69 0.21
C ARG A 64 9.07 13.02 -0.22
N LYS A 65 9.75 12.09 -0.91
CA LYS A 65 11.15 12.27 -1.33
C LYS A 65 11.28 13.21 -2.53
N SER A 66 10.22 13.35 -3.34
CA SER A 66 10.11 14.32 -4.44
C SER A 66 11.35 14.40 -5.36
N VAL A 67 11.96 13.24 -5.63
CA VAL A 67 13.25 13.15 -6.34
C VAL A 67 13.13 13.50 -7.82
N TYR A 68 11.95 13.30 -8.42
CA TYR A 68 11.68 13.62 -9.82
C TYR A 68 10.68 14.77 -9.95
N PRO A 69 10.54 15.37 -11.16
CA PRO A 69 9.46 16.29 -11.48
C PRO A 69 8.10 15.67 -11.14
N LYS A 70 7.15 16.53 -10.75
CA LYS A 70 5.81 16.14 -10.27
C LYS A 70 5.08 15.18 -11.21
N GLU A 71 5.23 15.37 -12.52
CA GLU A 71 4.63 14.49 -13.53
C GLU A 71 5.18 13.05 -13.45
N THR A 72 6.50 12.89 -13.32
CA THR A 72 7.15 11.59 -13.19
C THR A 72 6.80 10.90 -11.87
N ASN A 73 6.76 11.64 -10.76
CA ASN A 73 6.31 11.09 -9.46
C ASN A 73 4.86 10.57 -9.54
N ASN A 74 3.98 11.31 -10.21
CA ASN A 74 2.59 10.89 -10.42
C ASN A 74 2.50 9.61 -11.27
N LYS A 75 3.33 9.49 -12.33
CA LYS A 75 3.41 8.27 -13.15
C LYS A 75 3.86 7.07 -12.30
N ILE A 76 4.93 7.22 -11.50
CA ILE A 76 5.41 6.17 -10.59
C ILE A 76 4.32 5.76 -9.59
N CYS A 77 3.63 6.73 -8.99
CA CYS A 77 2.53 6.43 -8.05
C CYS A 77 1.39 5.67 -8.72
N LEU A 78 1.00 6.07 -9.93
CA LEU A 78 -0.03 5.38 -10.71
C LEU A 78 0.39 3.93 -11.01
N THR A 79 1.62 3.71 -11.45
CA THR A 79 2.15 2.37 -11.73
C THR A 79 2.12 1.48 -10.48
N LEU A 80 2.53 2.00 -9.31
CA LEU A 80 2.47 1.26 -8.05
C LEU A 80 1.03 0.89 -7.64
N TRP A 81 0.05 1.76 -7.91
CA TRP A 81 -1.36 1.47 -7.65
C TRP A 81 -1.94 0.44 -8.61
N ILE A 82 -1.62 0.53 -9.91
CA ILE A 82 -2.05 -0.48 -10.91
C ILE A 82 -1.48 -1.85 -10.54
N LEU A 83 -0.19 -1.93 -10.21
CA LEU A 83 0.44 -3.16 -9.73
C LEU A 83 -0.22 -3.67 -8.44
N GLY A 84 -0.60 -2.77 -7.53
CA GLY A 84 -1.31 -3.13 -6.30
C GLY A 84 -2.68 -3.75 -6.57
N LEU A 85 -3.46 -3.17 -7.48
CA LEU A 85 -4.76 -3.71 -7.89
C LEU A 85 -4.63 -5.09 -8.55
N ILE A 86 -3.68 -5.26 -9.46
CA ILE A 86 -3.38 -6.56 -10.07
C ILE A 86 -3.03 -7.58 -8.99
N THR A 87 -2.21 -7.19 -8.02
CA THR A 87 -1.80 -8.06 -6.91
C THR A 87 -2.97 -8.47 -6.03
N VAL A 88 -3.90 -7.54 -5.73
CA VAL A 88 -5.14 -7.84 -5.00
C VAL A 88 -5.98 -8.87 -5.75
N ILE A 89 -6.20 -8.67 -7.06
CA ILE A 89 -6.95 -9.61 -7.90
C ILE A 89 -6.30 -10.99 -7.84
N MET A 90 -5.00 -11.07 -8.11
CA MET A 90 -4.27 -12.35 -8.10
C MET A 90 -4.29 -13.03 -6.73
N TYR A 91 -4.22 -12.27 -5.64
CA TYR A 91 -4.31 -12.79 -4.27
C TYR A 91 -5.69 -13.41 -4.00
N ILE A 92 -6.78 -12.78 -4.43
CA ILE A 92 -8.15 -13.32 -4.30
C ILE A 92 -8.29 -14.64 -5.07
N PHE A 93 -7.66 -14.76 -6.24
CA PHE A 93 -7.63 -16.01 -7.02
C PHE A 93 -6.60 -17.05 -6.52
N GLY A 94 -5.99 -16.84 -5.35
CA GLY A 94 -5.07 -17.79 -4.71
C GLY A 94 -3.65 -17.79 -5.29
N ILE A 95 -3.31 -16.85 -6.18
CA ILE A 95 -1.97 -16.74 -6.77
C ILE A 95 -1.08 -15.91 -5.83
N LYS A 96 -0.03 -16.52 -5.30
CA LYS A 96 0.88 -15.91 -4.32
C LYS A 96 1.93 -14.97 -4.94
N VAL A 97 1.49 -13.87 -5.54
CA VAL A 97 2.35 -12.79 -6.07
C VAL A 97 2.51 -11.59 -5.13
N SER A 98 1.79 -11.58 -4.00
CA SER A 98 1.83 -10.49 -3.01
C SER A 98 3.24 -10.18 -2.50
N ASN A 99 4.08 -11.20 -2.31
CA ASN A 99 5.47 -11.02 -1.89
C ASN A 99 6.30 -10.22 -2.90
N ILE A 100 6.09 -10.44 -4.21
CA ILE A 100 6.79 -9.73 -5.27
C ILE A 100 6.40 -8.24 -5.26
N TYR A 101 5.11 -7.94 -5.09
CA TYR A 101 4.64 -6.55 -4.99
C TYR A 101 5.22 -5.79 -3.80
N ILE A 102 5.35 -6.47 -2.65
CA ILE A 102 5.97 -5.91 -1.45
C ILE A 102 7.44 -5.60 -1.72
N ILE A 103 8.18 -6.52 -2.32
CA ILE A 103 9.59 -6.33 -2.69
C ILE A 103 9.77 -5.13 -3.63
N ILE A 104 8.92 -5.01 -4.66
CA ILE A 104 8.96 -3.87 -5.59
C ILE A 104 8.75 -2.54 -4.85
N ASN A 105 7.76 -2.45 -3.95
CA ASN A 105 7.52 -1.23 -3.18
C ASN A 105 8.70 -0.84 -2.30
N ILE A 106 9.33 -1.82 -1.64
CA ILE A 106 10.53 -1.61 -0.81
C ILE A 106 11.69 -1.13 -1.69
N ALA A 107 11.96 -1.81 -2.81
CA ALA A 107 13.04 -1.47 -3.73
C ALA A 107 12.91 -0.06 -4.30
N VAL A 108 11.70 0.34 -4.72
CA VAL A 108 11.41 1.70 -5.20
C VAL A 108 11.70 2.72 -4.10
N ASN A 109 11.25 2.47 -2.87
CA ASN A 109 11.49 3.36 -1.75
C ASN A 109 12.96 3.49 -1.36
N VAL A 110 13.72 2.39 -1.35
CA VAL A 110 15.17 2.39 -1.08
C VAL A 110 15.92 3.14 -2.17
N TYR A 111 15.60 2.89 -3.44
CA TYR A 111 16.20 3.59 -4.57
C TYR A 111 15.98 5.11 -4.49
N LEU A 112 14.75 5.53 -4.18
CA LEU A 112 14.43 6.95 -4.00
C LEU A 112 15.12 7.55 -2.78
N ASP A 113 15.40 6.77 -1.73
CA ASP A 113 16.18 7.24 -0.58
C ASP A 113 17.62 7.57 -0.98
N HIS A 114 18.27 6.63 -1.65
CA HIS A 114 19.63 6.77 -2.13
C HIS A 114 19.78 7.98 -3.06
N LYS A 115 18.82 8.15 -3.97
CA LYS A 115 18.84 9.26 -4.91
C LYS A 115 18.55 10.60 -4.25
N ASN A 116 17.65 10.66 -3.27
CA ASN A 116 17.40 11.88 -2.50
C ASN A 116 18.65 12.33 -1.71
N LYS A 117 19.40 11.39 -1.11
CA LYS A 117 20.66 11.72 -0.41
C LYS A 117 21.68 12.38 -1.35
N LYS A 118 21.90 11.79 -2.53
CA LYS A 118 22.81 12.33 -3.56
C LYS A 118 22.42 13.71 -4.11
N MET A 119 21.17 14.14 -3.96
CA MET A 119 20.72 15.47 -4.42
C MET A 119 20.86 16.55 -3.35
N ASN A 120 21.01 16.17 -2.07
CA ASN A 120 21.17 17.11 -0.95
C ASN A 120 22.65 17.30 -0.56
N GLU A 121 23.54 16.46 -1.06
CA GLU A 121 25.00 16.67 -1.09
C GLU A 121 25.38 17.58 -2.26
#